data_AF-A0A072P658-F1
#
_entry.id   AF-A0A072P658-F1
#
_cell.length_a   1.000
_cell.length_b   1.000
_cell.length_c   1.000
_cell.angle_alpha   90.00
_cell.angle_beta   90.00
_cell.angle_gamma   90.00
#
_symmetry.space_group_name_H-M   'P 1'
#
loop_
_entity.id
_entity.type
_entity.pdbx_description
1 polymer ?
#
loop_
_entity_poly.entity_id
_entity_poly.type
_entity_poly.pdbx_seq_one_letter_code
_entity_poly.pdbx_strand_id
1 'polypeptide(L)'
;MRGKILSDLNLWGKISMIPGFAPLLIAAKEMIATFLTQVRFGSMTIQFKMLLLSQGVYNVSKTAVHLFDETLKIESSILDDKLLAVATGSVRTNVTFNFLDLKVPQGSRYLPAQANLNQIANANNGYTRTPSDLFASKVVRDILGDASGKLWRGNYASIVKFCSTFISMFIMVN
;
A
#
# COMPACT_ATOMS: atom_id res chain seq x y z
N MET A 1 -7.59 -16.29 -12.70
CA MET A 1 -6.26 -15.95 -12.11
C MET A 1 -6.45 -15.06 -10.90
N ARG A 2 -5.88 -15.40 -9.73
CA ARG A 2 -5.97 -14.60 -8.49
C ARG A 2 -5.55 -13.12 -8.66
N GLY A 3 -4.68 -12.84 -9.64
CA GLY A 3 -4.26 -11.48 -9.98
C GLY A 3 -5.36 -10.56 -10.49
N LYS A 4 -6.29 -11.07 -11.31
CA LYS A 4 -7.43 -10.29 -11.82
C LYS A 4 -8.33 -9.85 -10.67
N ILE A 5 -8.61 -10.75 -9.73
CA ILE A 5 -9.41 -10.47 -8.53
C ILE A 5 -8.76 -9.36 -7.68
N LEU A 6 -7.44 -9.38 -7.49
CA LEU A 6 -6.73 -8.32 -6.77
C LEU A 6 -6.82 -6.96 -7.47
N SER A 7 -6.73 -6.94 -8.79
CA SER A 7 -6.90 -5.72 -9.58
C SER A 7 -8.33 -5.19 -9.54
N ASP A 8 -9.32 -6.07 -9.73
CA ASP A 8 -10.74 -5.77 -9.67
C ASP A 8 -11.12 -5.20 -8.29
N LEU A 9 -10.56 -5.76 -7.21
CA LEU A 9 -10.82 -5.29 -5.85
C LEU A 9 -10.09 -3.99 -5.50
N ASN A 10 -8.76 -3.94 -5.69
CA ASN A 10 -7.96 -2.83 -5.19
C ASN A 10 -8.07 -1.57 -6.06
N LEU A 11 -8.12 -1.73 -7.38
CA LEU A 11 -8.11 -0.62 -8.34
C LEU A 11 -9.52 -0.32 -8.84
N TRP A 12 -10.17 -1.29 -9.48
CA TRP A 12 -11.47 -1.03 -10.10
C TRP A 12 -12.55 -0.76 -9.07
N GLY A 13 -12.56 -1.48 -7.95
CA GLY A 13 -13.48 -1.21 -6.84
C GLY A 13 -13.38 0.23 -6.33
N LYS A 14 -12.17 0.79 -6.31
CA LYS A 14 -11.97 2.20 -5.96
C LYS A 14 -12.51 3.14 -7.03
N ILE A 15 -12.14 2.92 -8.29
CA ILE A 15 -12.59 3.76 -9.42
C ILE A 15 -14.13 3.79 -9.50
N SER A 16 -14.78 2.63 -9.32
CA SER A 16 -16.23 2.51 -9.39
C SER A 16 -16.98 3.26 -8.29
N MET A 17 -16.35 3.56 -7.15
CA MET A 17 -16.99 4.35 -6.10
C MET A 17 -17.01 5.85 -6.43
N ILE A 18 -16.07 6.34 -7.24
CA ILE A 18 -15.89 7.79 -7.48
C ILE A 18 -17.15 8.46 -8.03
N PRO A 19 -17.83 7.94 -9.07
CA PRO A 19 -19.04 8.59 -9.58
C PRO A 19 -20.15 8.74 -8.53
N GLY A 20 -20.21 7.83 -7.55
CA GLY A 20 -21.20 7.88 -6.48
C GLY A 20 -20.90 8.90 -5.38
N PHE A 21 -19.61 9.11 -5.06
CA PHE A 21 -19.21 10.00 -3.96
C PHE A 21 -18.71 11.38 -4.42
N ALA A 22 -18.19 11.52 -5.64
CA ALA A 22 -17.63 12.77 -6.13
C ALA A 22 -18.64 13.94 -6.10
N PRO A 23 -19.91 13.77 -6.53
CA PRO A 23 -20.89 14.87 -6.44
C PRO A 23 -21.15 15.33 -5.00
N LEU A 24 -21.15 14.41 -4.04
CA LEU A 24 -21.36 14.71 -2.62
C LEU A 24 -20.17 15.48 -2.03
N LEU A 25 -18.95 15.08 -2.41
CA LEU A 25 -17.72 15.72 -1.95
C LEU A 25 -17.59 17.15 -2.49
N ILE A 26 -17.85 17.33 -3.79
CA ILE A 26 -17.85 18.65 -4.45
C ILE A 26 -18.92 19.56 -3.83
N ALA A 27 -20.14 19.03 -3.59
CA ALA A 27 -21.22 19.82 -2.99
C ALA A 27 -20.92 20.26 -1.55
N ALA A 28 -20.19 19.42 -0.81
CA ALA A 28 -19.80 19.72 0.56
C ALA A 28 -18.62 20.72 0.62
N LYS A 29 -17.83 20.89 -0.45
CA LYS A 29 -16.51 21.56 -0.42
C LYS A 29 -15.59 20.97 0.65
N GLU A 30 -15.76 19.68 0.93
CA GLU A 30 -15.12 18.97 2.03
C GLU A 30 -13.96 18.10 1.52
N MET A 31 -13.07 17.74 2.44
CA MET A 31 -11.90 16.93 2.15
C MET A 31 -12.24 15.52 1.63
N ILE A 32 -11.67 15.15 0.49
CA ILE A 32 -11.61 13.78 0.00
C ILE A 32 -10.50 13.02 0.76
N ALA A 33 -10.87 12.22 1.75
CA ALA A 33 -9.92 11.35 2.43
C ALA A 33 -9.77 10.02 1.70
N THR A 34 -8.61 9.81 1.07
CA THR A 34 -8.29 8.58 0.34
C THR A 34 -7.14 7.82 1.01
N PHE A 35 -7.33 6.54 1.29
CA PHE A 35 -6.26 5.71 1.85
C PHE A 35 -5.28 5.29 0.76
N LEU A 36 -4.05 5.83 0.81
CA LEU A 36 -2.95 5.34 -0.02
C LEU A 36 -2.37 4.07 0.60
N THR A 37 -2.74 2.90 0.09
CA THR A 37 -1.87 1.76 0.39
C THR A 37 -0.53 2.01 -0.30
N GLN A 38 0.58 1.94 0.44
CA GLN A 38 1.88 2.17 -0.16
C GLN A 38 2.17 1.17 -1.28
N VAL A 39 2.66 1.74 -2.38
CA VAL A 39 3.56 1.10 -3.32
C VAL A 39 4.77 0.67 -2.53
N ARG A 40 4.97 -0.64 -2.44
CA ARG A 40 6.30 -1.14 -2.17
C ARG A 40 7.19 -0.62 -3.29
N PHE A 41 8.18 0.19 -2.93
CA PHE A 41 9.35 0.45 -3.74
C PHE A 41 9.75 -0.82 -4.47
N GLY A 42 9.65 -0.81 -5.79
CA GLY A 42 10.12 -1.91 -6.63
C GLY A 42 11.55 -2.33 -6.27
N SER A 43 12.39 -1.38 -5.86
CA SER A 43 13.80 -1.61 -5.51
C SER A 43 14.04 -2.32 -4.18
N MET A 44 13.33 -1.98 -3.09
CA MET A 44 13.55 -2.68 -1.82
C MET A 44 13.02 -4.11 -1.86
N THR A 45 12.00 -4.41 -2.67
CA THR A 45 11.62 -5.82 -2.95
C THR A 45 12.62 -6.59 -3.81
N ILE A 46 13.55 -5.93 -4.50
CA ILE A 46 14.62 -6.60 -5.25
C ILE A 46 15.75 -7.03 -4.30
N GLN A 47 16.03 -6.27 -3.23
CA GLN A 47 16.99 -6.68 -2.19
C GLN A 47 16.36 -7.56 -1.09
N PHE A 48 15.05 -7.42 -0.82
CA PHE A 48 14.32 -8.35 0.05
C PHE A 48 13.80 -9.54 -0.79
N LYS A 49 14.55 -10.65 -0.80
CA LYS A 49 14.23 -11.97 -1.37
C LYS A 49 12.76 -12.39 -1.21
N MET A 50 11.84 -11.83 -2.00
CA MET A 50 10.41 -12.11 -1.90
C MET A 50 9.83 -12.36 -3.29
N LEU A 51 10.34 -13.43 -3.90
CA LEU A 51 9.88 -13.94 -5.18
C LEU A 51 8.66 -14.83 -4.97
N LEU A 52 7.49 -14.18 -4.94
CA LEU A 52 6.23 -14.86 -5.22
C LEU A 52 5.44 -14.02 -6.21
N LEU A 53 5.09 -14.64 -7.35
CA LEU A 53 4.34 -14.02 -8.43
C LEU A 53 3.04 -13.35 -7.93
N SER A 54 2.39 -13.92 -6.91
CA SER A 54 1.22 -13.35 -6.24
C SER A 54 1.50 -12.01 -5.54
N GLN A 55 2.65 -11.89 -4.88
CA GLN A 55 3.10 -10.63 -4.26
C GLN A 55 3.46 -9.60 -5.32
N GLY A 56 4.01 -10.04 -6.46
CA GLY A 56 4.20 -9.19 -7.63
C GLY A 56 2.90 -8.56 -8.10
N VAL A 57 1.83 -9.35 -8.29
CA VAL A 57 0.54 -8.82 -8.75
C VAL A 57 -0.14 -7.93 -7.69
N TYR A 58 -0.03 -8.29 -6.41
CA TYR A 58 -0.49 -7.40 -5.32
C TYR A 58 0.24 -6.05 -5.38
N ASN A 59 1.57 -6.05 -5.51
CA ASN A 59 2.36 -4.83 -5.62
C ASN A 59 1.94 -4.00 -6.83
N VAL A 60 1.79 -4.63 -8.01
CA VAL A 60 1.29 -3.94 -9.21
C VAL A 60 -0.05 -3.27 -8.96
N SER A 61 -1.00 -3.98 -8.32
CA SER A 61 -2.32 -3.40 -8.00
C SER A 61 -2.22 -2.19 -7.07
N LYS A 62 -1.32 -2.21 -6.08
CA LYS A 62 -1.10 -1.07 -5.18
C LYS A 62 -0.35 0.08 -5.86
N THR A 63 0.57 -0.22 -6.78
CA THR A 63 1.22 0.78 -7.65
C THR A 63 0.21 1.50 -8.53
N ALA A 64 -0.70 0.77 -9.16
CA ALA A 64 -1.75 1.35 -9.99
C ALA A 64 -2.66 2.29 -9.18
N VAL A 65 -3.07 1.88 -7.98
CA VAL A 65 -3.86 2.74 -7.06
C VAL A 65 -3.09 4.01 -6.69
N HIS A 66 -1.80 3.91 -6.39
CA HIS A 66 -1.01 5.08 -6.04
C HIS A 66 -0.90 6.08 -7.20
N LEU A 67 -0.62 5.60 -8.41
CA LEU A 67 -0.54 6.47 -9.57
C LEU A 67 -1.88 7.15 -9.84
N PHE A 68 -2.97 6.38 -9.73
CA PHE A 68 -4.32 6.89 -9.87
C PHE A 68 -4.65 7.98 -8.82
N ASP A 69 -4.19 7.81 -7.58
CA ASP A 69 -4.36 8.81 -6.52
C ASP A 69 -3.57 10.10 -6.76
N GLU A 70 -2.36 10.01 -7.31
CA GLU A 70 -1.60 11.21 -7.71
C GLU A 70 -2.30 11.95 -8.85
N THR A 71 -2.95 11.24 -9.79
CA THR A 71 -3.81 11.86 -10.81
C THR A 71 -5.01 12.56 -10.18
N LEU A 72 -5.75 11.89 -9.30
CA LEU A 72 -6.89 12.50 -8.60
C LEU A 72 -6.48 13.70 -7.77
N LYS A 73 -5.28 13.71 -7.20
CA LYS A 73 -4.77 14.87 -6.44
C LYS A 73 -4.64 16.10 -7.31
N ILE A 74 -4.14 15.92 -8.54
CA ILE A 74 -4.01 17.02 -9.51
C ILE A 74 -5.40 17.52 -9.90
N GLU A 75 -6.33 16.62 -10.22
CA GLU A 75 -7.71 17.00 -10.56
C GLU A 75 -8.42 17.71 -9.40
N SER A 76 -8.30 17.19 -8.18
CA SER A 76 -8.86 17.78 -6.95
C SER A 76 -8.30 19.18 -6.68
N SER A 77 -7.03 19.42 -6.97
CA SER A 77 -6.42 20.75 -6.79
C SER A 77 -7.01 21.82 -7.72
N ILE A 78 -7.59 21.42 -8.86
CA ILE A 78 -8.29 22.32 -9.77
C ILE A 78 -9.68 22.67 -9.20
N LEU A 79 -10.27 21.78 -8.41
CA LEU A 79 -11.61 21.92 -7.83
C LEU A 79 -11.62 22.56 -6.43
N ASP A 80 -10.46 23.00 -5.93
CA ASP A 80 -10.26 23.53 -4.56
C ASP A 80 -10.62 22.53 -3.44
N ASP A 81 -10.67 21.23 -3.77
CA ASP A 81 -10.96 20.16 -2.82
C ASP A 81 -9.65 19.63 -2.21
N LYS A 82 -9.64 19.35 -0.91
CA LYS A 82 -8.49 18.74 -0.22
C LYS A 82 -8.47 17.23 -0.48
N LEU A 83 -7.39 16.71 -1.06
CA LEU A 83 -7.12 15.27 -1.08
C LEU A 83 -6.13 14.89 0.02
N LEU A 84 -6.54 13.96 0.89
CA LEU A 84 -5.67 13.33 1.88
C LEU A 84 -5.33 11.90 1.47
N ALA A 85 -4.06 11.54 1.62
CA ALA A 85 -3.47 10.36 1.03
C ALA A 85 -2.62 9.61 2.09
N VAL A 86 -3.14 8.53 2.68
CA VAL A 86 -2.50 7.89 3.86
C VAL A 86 -1.53 6.75 3.50
N ALA A 87 -0.26 7.08 3.25
CA ALA A 87 0.82 6.14 2.97
C ALA A 87 1.12 5.23 4.19
N THR A 88 0.63 4.00 4.14
CA THR A 88 0.71 3.01 5.23
C THR A 88 1.99 2.16 5.22
N GLY A 89 2.76 2.20 6.31
CA GLY A 89 3.89 1.31 6.59
C GLY A 89 3.45 -0.06 7.14
N SER A 90 4.31 -0.68 7.95
CA SER A 90 4.05 -2.00 8.52
C SER A 90 3.06 -1.92 9.69
N VAL A 91 1.86 -2.48 9.49
CA VAL A 91 0.76 -2.53 10.47
C VAL A 91 0.35 -3.99 10.71
N ARG A 92 0.04 -4.34 11.95
CA ARG A 92 -0.42 -5.68 12.32
C ARG A 92 -1.87 -5.85 11.90
N THR A 93 -2.07 -6.51 10.76
CA THR A 93 -3.40 -6.82 10.21
C THR A 93 -3.41 -8.27 9.69
N ASN A 94 -4.62 -8.78 9.41
CA ASN A 94 -4.78 -10.13 8.90
C ASN A 94 -4.42 -10.31 7.42
N VAL A 95 -3.98 -9.24 6.74
CA VAL A 95 -3.65 -9.29 5.31
C VAL A 95 -2.53 -10.29 5.00
N THR A 96 -1.62 -10.52 5.94
CA THR A 96 -0.49 -11.45 5.76
C THR A 96 -0.95 -12.91 5.89
N PHE A 97 -2.00 -13.19 6.66
CA PHE A 97 -2.54 -14.54 6.86
C PHE A 97 -3.41 -15.01 5.69
N ASN A 98 -3.87 -14.11 4.81
CA ASN A 98 -4.60 -14.51 3.61
C ASN A 98 -3.70 -15.15 2.52
N PHE A 99 -2.38 -15.23 2.75
CA PHE A 99 -1.42 -15.93 1.90
C PHE A 99 -1.07 -17.34 2.40
N LEU A 100 -1.75 -17.83 3.45
CA LEU A 100 -1.55 -19.17 3.98
C LEU A 100 -1.76 -20.22 2.88
N ASP A 101 -0.86 -21.19 2.82
CA ASP A 101 -0.73 -22.28 1.82
C ASP A 101 -0.07 -21.93 0.48
N LEU A 102 1.03 -21.17 0.52
CA LEU A 102 1.98 -21.13 -0.59
C LEU A 102 2.75 -22.45 -0.68
N LYS A 103 2.11 -23.51 -1.18
CA LYS A 103 2.80 -24.76 -1.54
C LYS A 103 3.56 -24.55 -2.84
N VAL A 104 4.88 -24.49 -2.76
CA VAL A 104 5.75 -24.46 -3.93
C VAL A 104 5.66 -25.85 -4.61
N PRO A 105 5.35 -25.92 -5.92
CA PRO A 105 5.27 -27.19 -6.62
C PRO A 105 6.58 -27.98 -6.53
N GLN A 106 6.49 -29.31 -6.42
CA GLN A 106 7.67 -30.18 -6.50
C GLN A 106 8.37 -29.96 -7.85
N GLY A 107 9.71 -29.88 -7.82
CA GLY A 107 10.53 -29.56 -9.01
C GLY A 107 10.71 -28.07 -9.30
N SER A 108 10.04 -27.17 -8.57
CA SER A 108 10.27 -25.72 -8.70
C SER A 108 11.64 -25.32 -8.17
N ARG A 109 12.34 -24.43 -8.88
CA ARG A 109 13.59 -23.79 -8.40
C ARG A 109 13.41 -23.00 -7.10
N TYR A 110 12.18 -22.67 -6.73
CA TYR A 110 11.85 -21.96 -5.48
C TYR A 110 11.62 -22.90 -4.29
N LEU A 111 11.63 -24.22 -4.48
CA LEU A 111 11.39 -25.20 -3.40
C LEU A 111 12.35 -25.02 -2.21
N PRO A 112 13.66 -24.73 -2.41
CA PRO A 112 14.56 -24.44 -1.28
C PRO A 112 14.15 -23.23 -0.44
N ALA A 113 13.36 -22.29 -0.99
CA ALA A 113 12.89 -21.11 -0.28
C ALA A 113 11.58 -21.35 0.51
N GLN A 114 10.96 -22.53 0.41
CA GLN A 114 9.65 -22.83 1.00
C GLN A 114 9.56 -22.48 2.50
N ALA A 115 10.59 -22.80 3.29
CA ALA A 115 10.62 -22.48 4.71
C ALA A 115 10.58 -20.97 4.98
N ASN A 116 11.38 -20.19 4.25
CA ASN A 116 11.39 -18.73 4.34
C ASN A 116 10.06 -18.13 3.88
N LEU A 117 9.47 -18.67 2.81
CA LEU A 117 8.16 -18.24 2.31
C LEU A 117 7.06 -18.49 3.34
N ASN A 118 7.09 -19.62 4.04
CA ASN A 118 6.15 -19.94 5.12
C ASN A 118 6.33 -19.02 6.32
N GLN A 119 7.55 -18.68 6.71
CA GLN A 119 7.81 -17.69 7.76
C GLN A 119 7.22 -16.32 7.40
N ILE A 120 7.39 -15.88 6.16
CA ILE A 120 6.81 -14.62 5.66
C ILE A 120 5.28 -14.67 5.68
N ALA A 121 4.68 -15.76 5.19
CA ALA A 121 3.23 -15.94 5.17
C ALA A 121 2.61 -15.93 6.59
N ASN A 122 3.35 -16.42 7.59
CA ASN A 122 2.93 -16.39 9.00
C ASN A 122 3.30 -15.09 9.72
N ALA A 123 3.68 -14.04 9.00
CA ALA A 123 4.17 -12.77 9.55
C ALA A 123 5.39 -12.89 10.49
N ASN A 124 6.07 -14.03 10.52
CA ASN A 124 7.27 -14.30 11.30
C ASN A 124 8.53 -13.98 10.49
N ASN A 125 8.65 -12.72 10.08
CA ASN A 125 9.68 -12.25 9.16
C ASN A 125 10.56 -11.15 9.75
N GLY A 126 10.63 -11.06 11.09
CA GLY A 126 11.47 -10.10 11.80
C GLY A 126 11.02 -8.64 11.74
N TYR A 127 9.96 -8.29 10.99
CA TYR A 127 9.48 -6.91 10.93
C TYR A 127 8.61 -6.55 12.13
N THR A 128 8.97 -5.45 12.78
CA THR A 128 8.11 -4.80 13.77
C THR A 128 6.91 -4.16 13.06
N ARG A 129 5.72 -4.34 13.65
CA ARG A 129 4.44 -3.87 13.11
C ARG A 129 3.74 -2.99 14.12
N THR A 130 3.21 -1.86 13.68
CA THR A 130 2.36 -1.01 14.52
C THR A 130 1.03 -1.74 14.82
N PRO A 131 0.54 -1.76 16.07
CA PRO A 131 -0.81 -2.22 16.39
C PRO A 131 -1.87 -1.46 15.57
N SER A 132 -2.91 -2.16 15.11
CA SER A 132 -3.92 -1.61 14.19
C SER A 132 -4.74 -0.49 14.83
N ASP A 133 -5.08 -0.62 16.10
CA ASP A 133 -5.76 0.38 16.93
C ASP A 133 -4.92 1.67 17.05
N LEU A 134 -3.62 1.53 17.35
CA LEU A 134 -2.71 2.66 17.43
C LEU A 134 -2.52 3.36 16.08
N PHE A 135 -2.44 2.58 15.00
CA PHE A 135 -2.38 3.12 13.64
C PHE A 135 -3.65 3.90 13.31
N ALA A 136 -4.84 3.31 13.51
CA ALA A 136 -6.12 3.95 13.25
C ALA A 136 -6.29 5.23 14.08
N SER A 137 -5.97 5.18 15.38
CA SER A 137 -6.00 6.34 16.27
C SER A 137 -5.15 7.51 15.76
N LYS A 138 -3.96 7.24 15.21
CA LYS A 138 -3.10 8.27 14.62
C LYS A 138 -3.71 8.85 13.35
N VAL A 139 -4.19 8.01 12.44
CA VAL A 139 -4.80 8.46 11.18
C VAL A 139 -6.05 9.30 11.43
N VAL A 140 -6.93 8.87 12.34
CA VAL A 140 -8.12 9.63 12.71
C VAL A 140 -7.75 10.99 13.29
N ARG A 141 -6.75 11.06 14.18
CA ARG A 141 -6.27 12.35 14.70
C ARG A 141 -5.74 13.27 13.61
N ASP A 142 -5.05 12.74 12.60
CA ASP A 142 -4.56 13.56 11.49
C ASP A 142 -5.71 14.09 10.64
N ILE A 143 -6.71 13.25 10.34
CA ILE A 143 -7.91 13.63 9.58
C ILE A 143 -8.69 14.73 10.32
N LEU A 144 -8.95 14.54 11.61
CA LEU A 144 -9.66 15.52 12.44
C LEU A 144 -8.83 16.80 12.67
N GLY A 145 -7.52 16.72 12.53
CA GLY A 145 -6.59 17.85 12.58
C GLY A 145 -6.41 18.58 11.24
N ASP A 146 -7.29 18.35 10.26
CA ASP A 146 -7.28 18.98 8.93
C ASP A 146 -5.98 18.73 8.13
N ALA A 147 -5.36 17.56 8.31
CA ALA A 147 -4.19 17.19 7.53
C ALA A 147 -4.53 17.02 6.04
N SER A 148 -3.67 17.53 5.17
CA SER A 148 -3.81 17.44 3.72
C SER A 148 -2.57 16.81 3.06
N GLY A 149 -2.71 16.38 1.80
CA GLY A 149 -1.61 15.78 1.04
C GLY A 149 -1.27 14.37 1.50
N LYS A 150 0.02 14.03 1.60
CA LYS A 150 0.47 12.64 1.84
C LYS A 150 0.90 12.42 3.29
N LEU A 151 0.08 11.69 4.05
CA LEU A 151 0.37 11.26 5.42
C LEU A 151 1.17 9.96 5.42
N TRP A 152 2.15 9.86 6.32
CA TRP A 152 2.97 8.67 6.47
C TRP A 152 2.79 8.10 7.87
N ARG A 153 2.19 6.91 7.97
CA ARG A 153 1.84 6.26 9.24
C ARG A 153 2.14 4.78 9.22
N GLY A 154 2.41 4.21 10.40
CA GLY A 154 2.83 2.82 10.55
C GLY A 154 4.35 2.66 10.57
N ASN A 155 4.82 1.50 11.01
CA ASN A 155 6.25 1.28 11.20
C ASN A 155 7.00 1.33 9.86
N TYR A 156 8.22 1.83 9.86
CA TYR A 156 9.05 2.10 8.67
C TYR A 156 8.52 3.17 7.69
N ALA A 157 7.30 3.71 7.84
CA ALA A 157 6.73 4.67 6.89
C ALA A 157 7.60 5.93 6.73
N SER A 158 8.14 6.47 7.82
CA SER A 158 9.03 7.64 7.79
C SER A 158 10.38 7.36 7.12
N ILE A 159 10.92 6.15 7.29
CA ILE A 159 12.16 5.72 6.63
C ILE A 159 11.91 5.64 5.12
N VAL A 160 10.79 5.02 4.74
CA VAL A 160 10.38 4.92 3.34
C VAL A 160 10.16 6.30 2.71
N LYS A 161 9.55 7.24 3.44
CA LYS A 161 9.44 8.65 3.03
C LYS A 161 10.83 9.24 2.77
N PHE A 162 11.73 9.14 3.75
CA PHE A 162 13.08 9.67 3.64
C PHE A 162 13.82 9.11 2.43
N CYS A 163 13.86 7.78 2.28
CA CYS A 163 14.49 7.15 1.13
C CYS A 163 13.86 7.58 -0.19
N SER A 164 12.52 7.74 -0.25
CA SER A 164 11.81 8.15 -1.48
C SER A 164 12.13 9.56 -1.93
N THR A 165 12.42 10.43 -0.97
CA THR A 165 12.60 11.85 -1.24
C THR A 165 14.06 12.19 -1.49
N PHE A 166 15.00 11.51 -0.81
CA PHE A 166 16.40 11.92 -0.77
C PHE A 166 17.38 10.91 -1.34
N ILE A 167 17.02 9.64 -1.48
CA ILE A 167 17.92 8.60 -1.98
C ILE A 167 17.55 8.30 -3.42
N SER A 168 18.47 8.58 -4.34
CA SER A 168 18.32 8.21 -5.75
C SER A 168 18.14 6.70 -5.89
N MET A 169 17.25 6.27 -6.80
CA MET A 169 16.98 4.84 -7.03
C MET A 169 18.25 4.03 -7.32
N PHE A 170 19.29 4.64 -7.92
CA PHE A 170 20.57 4.00 -8.19
C PHE A 170 21.31 3.49 -6.94
N ILE A 171 21.17 4.17 -5.80
CA ILE A 171 21.82 3.80 -4.53
C ILE A 171 21.06 2.66 -3.84
N MET A 172 19.77 2.49 -4.12
CA MET A 172 18.90 1.50 -3.46
C MET A 172 18.90 0.13 -4.13
N VAL A 173 19.53 -0.01 -5.31
CA VAL A 173 19.54 -1.26 -6.09
C VAL A 173 20.86 -2.03 -5.90
N ASN A 174 21.96 -1.32 -5.61
CA ASN A 174 23.29 -1.89 -5.36
C ASN A 174 23.50 -2.24 -3.88
#